data_AF-A0A916FU09-F1
#
_entry.id   AF-A0A916FU09-F1
#
_cell.length_a   1.000
_cell.length_b   1.000
_cell.length_c   1.000
_cell.angle_alpha   90.00
_cell.angle_beta   90.00
_cell.angle_gamma   90.00
#
_symmetry.space_group_name_H-M   'P 1'
#
loop_
_entity.id
_entity.type
_entity.pdbx_description
1 polymer ?
#
loop_
_entity_poly.entity_id
_entity_poly.type
_entity_poly.pdbx_seq_one_letter_code
_entity_poly.pdbx_strand_id
1 'polypeptide(L)'
;MTKVYDYVIIGSGFGGSVSAMRLAEKGYSVLVLEKGKRFADQDFAKSNWQFWKYLWLPALRAHGILQISILKGVMVLHGAGLG
;
A
#
# COMPACT_ATOMS: atom_id res chain seq x y z
N MET A 1 25.19 3.97 7.54
CA MET A 1 25.41 4.76 6.30
C MET A 1 24.07 5.37 5.89
N THR A 2 24.03 6.68 5.68
CA THR A 2 22.86 7.40 5.16
C THR A 2 22.77 7.20 3.65
N LYS A 3 21.64 6.68 3.16
CA LYS A 3 21.39 6.49 1.74
C LYS A 3 20.51 7.63 1.25
N VAL A 4 21.01 8.41 0.29
CA VAL A 4 20.29 9.52 -0.34
C VAL A 4 19.61 8.98 -1.61
N TYR A 5 18.38 9.41 -1.85
CA TYR A 5 17.59 9.09 -3.04
C TYR A 5 17.24 10.39 -3.77
N ASP A 6 17.21 10.35 -5.09
CA ASP A 6 16.82 11.51 -5.91
C ASP A 6 15.33 11.82 -5.76
N TYR A 7 14.50 10.78 -5.67
CA TYR A 7 13.05 10.89 -5.50
C TYR A 7 12.51 9.93 -4.45
N VAL A 8 11.48 10.40 -3.73
CA VAL A 8 10.69 9.58 -2.79
C VAL A 8 9.23 9.62 -3.22
N ILE A 9 8.63 8.46 -3.43
CA ILE A 9 7.23 8.27 -3.80
C ILE A 9 6.49 7.67 -2.62
N ILE A 10 5.40 8.30 -2.21
CA ILE A 10 4.54 7.83 -1.13
C ILE A 10 3.29 7.17 -1.73
N GLY A 11 3.18 5.86 -1.54
CA GLY A 11 2.13 5.00 -2.07
C GLY A 11 2.58 4.24 -3.32
N SER A 12 2.37 2.93 -3.33
CA SER A 12 2.69 2.04 -4.46
C SER A 12 1.47 1.74 -5.34
N GLY A 13 0.44 2.58 -5.29
CA GLY A 13 -0.71 2.50 -6.20
C GLY A 13 -0.32 2.74 -7.67
N PHE A 14 -1.30 2.77 -8.57
CA PHE A 14 -1.06 2.91 -10.01
C PHE A 14 -0.17 4.12 -10.35
N GLY A 15 -0.53 5.32 -9.88
CA GLY A 15 0.24 6.53 -10.16
C GLY A 15 1.67 6.47 -9.62
N GLY A 16 1.82 6.05 -8.35
CA GLY A 16 3.14 5.94 -7.71
C GLY A 16 4.05 4.94 -8.41
N SER A 17 3.53 3.76 -8.77
CA SER A 17 4.29 2.71 -9.46
C SER A 17 4.70 3.13 -10.87
N VAL A 18 3.81 3.77 -11.64
CA VAL A 18 4.13 4.28 -12.98
C VAL A 18 5.18 5.40 -12.89
N SER A 19 5.03 6.33 -11.95
CA SER A 19 6.02 7.39 -11.72
C SER A 19 7.38 6.80 -11.32
N ALA A 20 7.40 5.81 -10.41
CA ALA A 20 8.62 5.14 -9.98
C ALA A 20 9.35 4.48 -11.16
N MET A 21 8.60 3.75 -11.99
CA MET A 21 9.13 3.10 -13.19
C MET A 21 9.75 4.13 -14.14
N ARG A 22 9.04 5.22 -14.46
CA ARG A 22 9.53 6.25 -15.40
C ARG A 22 10.76 6.98 -14.88
N LEU A 23 10.85 7.24 -13.58
CA LEU A 23 12.02 7.87 -12.97
C LEU A 23 13.22 6.91 -12.94
N ALA A 24 12.99 5.64 -12.60
CA ALA A 24 14.02 4.61 -12.62
C ALA A 24 14.54 4.34 -14.04
N GLU A 25 13.68 4.31 -15.05
CA GLU A 25 14.06 4.20 -16.48
C GLU A 25 14.99 5.34 -16.94
N LYS A 26 14.85 6.53 -16.33
CA LYS A 26 15.74 7.67 -16.58
C LYS A 26 17.06 7.63 -15.80
N GLY A 27 17.27 6.60 -14.98
CA GLY A 27 18.49 6.41 -14.21
C GLY A 27 18.50 7.06 -12.82
N TYR A 28 17.35 7.58 -12.34
CA TYR A 28 17.27 8.15 -10.99
C TYR A 28 17.15 7.06 -9.93
N SER A 29 17.71 7.34 -8.74
CA SER A 29 17.47 6.55 -7.54
C SER A 29 16.13 6.94 -6.92
N VAL A 30 15.22 5.95 -6.80
CA VAL A 30 13.85 6.18 -6.33
C VAL A 30 13.54 5.29 -5.13
N LEU A 31 13.01 5.89 -4.06
CA LEU A 31 12.45 5.18 -2.90
C LEU A 31 10.93 5.21 -2.98
N VAL A 32 10.28 4.04 -2.94
CA VAL A 32 8.82 3.93 -2.83
C VAL A 32 8.48 3.48 -1.41
N LEU A 33 7.60 4.22 -0.75
CA LEU A 33 7.09 3.92 0.60
C LEU A 33 5.62 3.57 0.52
N GLU A 34 5.25 2.37 0.94
CA GLU A 34 3.87 1.91 1.03
C GLU A 34 3.52 1.66 2.51
N LYS A 35 2.34 2.09 2.95
CA LYS A 35 1.89 1.91 4.33
C LYS A 35 1.45 0.46 4.60
N GLY A 36 0.90 -0.19 3.58
CA GLY A 36 0.42 -1.56 3.64
C GLY A 36 1.55 -2.59 3.65
N LYS A 37 1.23 -3.82 4.02
CA LYS A 37 2.19 -4.93 3.91
C LYS A 37 2.35 -5.35 2.45
N ARG A 38 3.46 -6.06 2.16
CA ARG A 38 3.55 -6.85 0.93
C ARG A 38 2.67 -8.08 1.08
N PHE A 39 1.78 -8.32 0.13
CA PHE A 39 0.90 -9.47 0.11
C PHE A 39 1.41 -10.49 -0.90
N ALA A 40 1.60 -11.72 -0.45
CA ALA A 40 1.63 -12.91 -1.30
C ALA A 40 0.26 -13.61 -1.29
N ASP A 41 0.05 -14.57 -2.18
CA ASP A 41 -1.23 -15.29 -2.30
C ASP A 41 -1.70 -15.91 -0.97
N GLN A 42 -0.76 -16.40 -0.15
CA GLN A 42 -1.07 -16.97 1.17
C GLN A 42 -1.48 -15.94 2.24
N ASP A 43 -1.24 -14.65 2.02
CA ASP A 43 -1.49 -13.59 2.99
C ASP A 43 -2.95 -13.13 3.04
N PHE A 44 -3.73 -13.46 2.02
CA PHE A 44 -5.12 -13.08 1.92
C PHE A 44 -6.00 -13.88 2.89
N ALA A 45 -7.03 -13.20 3.41
CA ALA A 45 -8.02 -13.85 4.25
C ALA A 45 -8.79 -14.89 3.43
N LYS A 46 -8.82 -16.15 3.92
CA LYS A 46 -9.63 -17.21 3.30
C LYS A 46 -11.13 -17.02 3.52
N SER A 47 -11.52 -16.18 4.49
CA SER A 47 -12.90 -15.87 4.84
C SER A 47 -13.01 -14.52 5.52
N ASN A 48 -14.16 -13.87 5.40
CA ASN A 48 -14.42 -12.54 5.99
C ASN A 48 -14.43 -12.54 7.53
N TRP A 49 -14.57 -13.71 8.15
CA TRP A 49 -14.45 -13.89 9.60
C TRP A 49 -13.03 -13.62 10.12
N GLN A 50 -12.01 -13.78 9.27
CA GLN A 50 -10.62 -13.41 9.59
C GLN A 50 -10.42 -11.91 9.38
N PHE A 51 -11.23 -11.09 10.06
CA PHE A 51 -11.28 -9.65 9.83
C PHE A 51 -9.92 -8.97 10.05
N TRP A 52 -9.06 -9.50 10.93
CA TRP A 52 -7.69 -9.00 11.15
C TRP A 52 -6.74 -9.18 9.97
N LYS A 53 -7.03 -10.15 9.07
CA LYS A 53 -6.35 -10.36 7.78
C LYS A 53 -7.06 -9.70 6.61
N TYR A 54 -8.31 -9.26 6.80
CA TYR A 54 -9.15 -8.70 5.74
C TYR A 54 -9.16 -7.17 5.75
N LEU A 55 -9.38 -6.55 6.92
CA LEU A 55 -9.45 -5.10 7.09
C LEU A 55 -8.10 -4.49 7.49
N TRP A 56 -7.81 -3.32 6.94
CA TRP A 56 -6.74 -2.45 7.37
C TRP A 56 -7.23 -1.54 8.51
N LEU A 57 -7.05 -1.99 9.75
CA LEU A 57 -7.32 -1.23 10.98
C LEU A 57 -6.14 -1.39 11.95
N PRO A 58 -5.04 -0.62 11.76
CA PRO A 58 -3.81 -0.78 12.54
C PRO A 58 -4.01 -0.63 14.05
N ALA A 59 -4.96 0.22 14.47
CA ALA A 59 -5.33 0.40 15.88
C ALA A 59 -5.82 -0.90 16.55
N LEU A 60 -6.39 -1.83 15.78
CA LEU A 60 -6.84 -3.15 16.24
C LEU A 60 -5.86 -4.27 15.84
N ARG A 61 -4.65 -3.92 15.41
CA ARG A 61 -3.64 -4.83 14.84
C ARG A 61 -4.14 -5.62 13.63
N ALA A 62 -5.17 -5.12 12.95
CA ALA A 62 -5.67 -5.68 11.70
C ALA A 62 -4.91 -5.05 10.53
N HIS A 63 -4.22 -5.89 9.75
CA HIS A 63 -3.35 -5.47 8.65
C HIS A 63 -3.74 -6.21 7.35
N GLY A 64 -5.05 -6.24 7.08
CA GLY A 64 -5.60 -6.76 5.84
C GLY A 64 -5.54 -5.77 4.69
N ILE A 65 -5.90 -6.21 3.48
CA ILE A 65 -5.76 -5.40 2.27
C ILE A 65 -6.84 -4.34 2.13
N LEU A 66 -8.04 -4.56 2.67
CA LEU A 66 -9.17 -3.65 2.47
C LEU A 66 -9.13 -2.50 3.48
N GLN A 67 -8.98 -1.28 2.99
CA GLN A 67 -9.17 -0.07 3.78
C GLN A 67 -10.50 0.59 3.41
N ILE A 68 -11.25 0.99 4.44
CA ILE A 68 -12.50 1.74 4.31
C ILE A 68 -12.22 3.16 4.78
N SER A 69 -12.57 4.15 3.96
CA SER A 69 -12.46 5.57 4.29
C SER A 69 -13.82 6.23 4.13
N ILE A 70 -14.38 6.69 5.25
CA ILE A 70 -15.67 7.35 5.30
C ILE A 70 -15.42 8.86 5.21
N LEU A 71 -15.92 9.47 4.14
CA LEU A 71 -15.93 10.91 3.94
C LEU A 71 -17.38 11.42 4.01
N LYS A 72 -17.58 12.74 4.00
CA LYS A 72 -18.93 13.32 4.00
C LYS A 72 -19.67 12.89 2.72
N GLY A 73 -20.66 12.02 2.86
CA GLY A 73 -21.51 11.55 1.77
C GLY A 73 -20.91 10.46 0.88
N VAL A 74 -19.70 9.95 1.16
CA VAL A 74 -19.12 8.85 0.38
C VAL A 74 -18.30 7.91 1.26
N MET A 75 -18.46 6.61 1.00
CA MET A 75 -17.61 5.56 1.56
C MET A 75 -16.70 5.02 0.45
N VAL A 76 -15.39 5.17 0.63
CA VAL A 76 -14.38 4.73 -0.32
C VAL A 76 -13.78 3.41 0.16
N LEU A 77 -13.84 2.39 -0.69
CA LEU A 77 -13.19 1.10 -0.49
C LEU A 77 -11.93 1.07 -1.35
N HIS A 78 -10.77 0.91 -0.73
CA HIS A 78 -9.48 0.89 -1.43
C HIS A 78 -8.48 -0.07 -0.80
N GLY A 79 -7.43 -0.40 -1.54
CA GLY A 79 -6.37 -1.30 -1.09
C GLY A 79 -5.30 -0.60 -0.27
N ALA A 80 -4.86 -1.20 0.83
CA ALA A 80 -3.68 -0.85 1.58
C ALA A 80 -2.69 -2.02 1.56
N GLY A 81 -1.86 -2.08 0.52
CA GLY A 81 -0.93 -3.20 0.33
C GLY A 81 -0.08 -3.05 -0.93
N LEU A 82 1.08 -3.70 -0.90
CA LEU A 82 1.95 -3.91 -2.05
C LEU A 82 1.69 -5.30 -2.62
N GLY A 83 1.42 -5.39 -3.92
CA GLY A 83 1.37 -6.63 -4.69
C GLY A 83 2.67 -6.91 -5.43
#